data_AF-A0A9C8T403-F1
#
_entry.id   AF-A0A9C8T403-F1
#
_cell.length_a   1.000
_cell.length_b   1.000
_cell.length_c   1.000
_cell.angle_alpha   90.00
_cell.angle_beta   90.00
_cell.angle_gamma   90.00
#
_symmetry.space_group_name_H-M   'P 1'
#
loop_
_entity.id
_entity.type
_entity.pdbx_description
1 polymer ?
#
loop_
_entity_poly.entity_id
_entity_poly.type
_entity_poly.pdbx_seq_one_letter_code
_entity_poly.pdbx_strand_id
1 'polypeptide(L)'
;MKKILDDRCQCRCIHQDRVDLALESALSADEITAMAQLFKAMADPNRLRILWALEQEEMCVCDLARFLGVSESAVSHQLRLLRQLHLVSNRRDG
;
A
#
# COMPACT_ATOMS: atom_id res chain seq x y z
N MET A 1 -24.95 -7.19 -17.29
CA MET A 1 -24.87 -8.14 -16.15
C MET A 1 -24.08 -9.37 -16.59
N LYS A 2 -22.75 -9.39 -16.38
CA LYS A 2 -21.95 -10.59 -16.66
C LYS A 2 -22.08 -11.54 -15.47
N LYS A 3 -22.54 -12.76 -15.74
CA LYS A 3 -22.66 -13.85 -14.77
C LYS A 3 -21.30 -14.11 -14.12
N ILE A 4 -21.22 -13.90 -12.81
CA ILE A 4 -20.18 -14.46 -11.96
C ILE A 4 -20.53 -15.95 -11.85
N LEU A 5 -19.76 -16.81 -12.51
CA LEU A 5 -19.88 -18.26 -12.41
C LEU A 5 -19.16 -18.70 -11.13
N ASP A 6 -19.89 -19.48 -10.35
CA ASP A 6 -19.54 -20.17 -9.10
C ASP A 6 -18.07 -20.65 -9.06
N ASP A 7 -17.27 -20.02 -8.19
CA ASP A 7 -15.80 -20.13 -8.14
C ASP A 7 -15.32 -21.27 -7.22
N ARG A 8 -15.97 -22.43 -7.30
CA ARG A 8 -15.58 -23.63 -6.56
C ARG A 8 -15.41 -24.79 -7.54
N CYS A 9 -14.17 -25.08 -7.95
CA CYS A 9 -13.89 -26.27 -8.74
C CYS A 9 -14.22 -27.51 -7.87
N GLN A 10 -15.28 -28.26 -8.25
CA GLN A 10 -15.71 -29.50 -7.59
C GLN A 10 -14.80 -30.70 -7.93
N CYS A 11 -13.75 -30.47 -8.72
CA CYS A 11 -12.70 -31.43 -9.03
C CYS A 11 -11.33 -30.75 -8.88
N ARG A 12 -10.26 -31.49 -8.62
CA ARG A 12 -8.90 -30.93 -8.59
C ARG A 12 -8.41 -30.68 -10.02
N CYS A 13 -8.93 -29.62 -10.63
CA CYS A 13 -8.59 -29.17 -11.97
C CYS A 13 -7.40 -28.21 -11.92
N ILE A 14 -6.30 -28.51 -12.62
CA ILE A 14 -5.23 -27.53 -12.87
C ILE A 14 -5.41 -27.04 -14.31
N HIS A 15 -5.67 -25.74 -14.45
CA HIS A 15 -5.81 -25.09 -15.75
C HIS A 15 -4.41 -24.68 -16.24
N GLN A 16 -3.77 -25.57 -17.01
CA GLN A 16 -2.36 -25.40 -17.44
C GLN A 16 -2.16 -24.09 -18.22
N ASP A 17 -3.11 -23.72 -19.06
CA ASP A 17 -3.14 -22.45 -19.79
C ASP A 17 -3.00 -21.22 -18.88
N ARG A 18 -3.65 -21.24 -17.70
CA ARG A 18 -3.55 -20.14 -16.72
C ARG A 18 -2.22 -20.15 -15.97
N VAL A 19 -1.66 -21.33 -15.73
CA VAL A 19 -0.36 -21.50 -15.07
C VAL A 19 0.75 -21.00 -15.97
N ASP A 20 0.76 -21.40 -17.24
CA ASP A 20 1.76 -20.99 -18.23
C ASP A 20 1.76 -19.46 -18.39
N LEU A 21 0.57 -18.84 -18.51
CA LEU A 21 0.45 -17.38 -18.56
C LEU A 21 1.04 -16.70 -17.32
N ALA A 22 0.78 -17.24 -16.12
CA ALA A 22 1.30 -16.68 -14.87
C ALA A 22 2.83 -16.81 -14.76
N LEU A 23 3.41 -17.90 -15.28
CA LEU A 23 4.85 -18.11 -15.35
C LEU A 23 5.52 -17.16 -16.34
N GLU A 24 4.91 -16.96 -17.52
CA GLU A 24 5.40 -16.03 -18.54
C GLU A 24 5.39 -14.57 -18.06
N SER A 25 4.39 -14.19 -17.26
CA SER A 25 4.27 -12.84 -16.69
C SER A 25 4.89 -12.69 -15.29
N ALA A 26 5.63 -13.69 -14.80
CA ALA A 26 6.14 -13.68 -13.44
C ALA A 26 7.18 -12.58 -13.24
N LEU A 27 6.99 -11.78 -12.19
CA LEU A 27 8.02 -10.85 -11.72
C LEU A 27 9.19 -11.61 -11.10
N SER A 28 10.37 -11.02 -11.15
CA SER A 28 11.55 -11.56 -10.47
C SER A 28 11.34 -11.64 -8.96
N ALA A 29 12.08 -12.52 -8.30
CA ALA A 29 12.03 -12.65 -6.84
C ALA A 29 12.36 -11.33 -6.12
N ASP A 30 13.25 -10.53 -6.68
CA ASP A 30 13.65 -9.23 -6.14
C ASP A 30 12.51 -8.20 -6.25
N GLU A 31 11.82 -8.15 -7.40
CA GLU A 31 10.64 -7.29 -7.58
C GLU A 31 9.51 -7.66 -6.61
N ILE A 32 9.21 -8.96 -6.46
CA ILE A 32 8.22 -9.43 -5.50
C ILE A 32 8.62 -9.06 -4.06
N THR A 33 9.89 -9.20 -3.72
CA THR A 33 10.40 -8.84 -2.39
C THR A 33 10.27 -7.33 -2.14
N ALA A 34 10.63 -6.50 -3.12
CA ALA A 34 10.49 -5.05 -3.03
C ALA A 34 9.01 -4.63 -2.87
N MET A 35 8.10 -5.23 -3.65
CA MET A 35 6.66 -5.01 -3.51
C MET A 35 6.16 -5.41 -2.11
N ALA A 36 6.58 -6.58 -1.61
CA ALA A 36 6.20 -7.04 -0.28
C ALA A 36 6.69 -6.09 0.83
N GLN A 37 7.89 -5.53 0.70
CA GLN A 37 8.39 -4.52 1.64
C GLN A 37 7.56 -3.23 1.60
N LEU A 38 7.17 -2.77 0.41
CA LEU A 38 6.29 -1.61 0.25
C LEU A 38 4.91 -1.86 0.88
N PHE A 39 4.29 -3.01 0.63
CA PHE A 39 3.02 -3.37 1.26
C PHE A 39 3.13 -3.51 2.77
N LYS A 40 4.21 -4.12 3.28
CA LYS A 40 4.46 -4.23 4.73
C LYS A 40 4.58 -2.86 5.38
N ALA A 41 5.24 -1.92 4.71
CA ALA A 41 5.26 -0.56 5.17
C ALA A 41 3.87 0.06 5.13
N MET A 42 3.05 -0.14 4.10
CA MET A 42 1.69 0.40 4.08
C MET A 42 0.73 -0.28 5.08
N ALA A 43 0.98 -1.51 5.53
CA ALA A 43 0.07 -2.31 6.35
C ALA A 43 -0.16 -1.81 7.80
N ASP A 44 0.22 -0.58 8.13
CA ASP A 44 -0.09 0.06 9.40
C ASP A 44 -1.31 0.98 9.28
N PRO A 45 -2.31 0.87 10.18
CA PRO A 45 -3.52 1.67 10.11
C PRO A 45 -3.27 3.18 10.14
N ASN A 46 -2.29 3.67 10.93
CA ASN A 46 -2.01 5.10 10.99
C ASN A 46 -1.35 5.59 9.71
N ARG A 47 -0.47 4.80 9.09
CA ARG A 47 0.13 5.14 7.79
C ARG A 47 -0.90 5.18 6.67
N LEU A 48 -1.85 4.23 6.62
CA LEU A 48 -2.96 4.31 5.66
C LEU A 48 -3.84 5.54 5.89
N ARG A 49 -4.12 5.88 7.15
CA ARG A 49 -4.86 7.10 7.49
C ARG A 49 -4.13 8.38 7.08
N ILE A 50 -2.80 8.43 7.25
CA ILE A 50 -1.96 9.54 6.78
C ILE A 50 -2.04 9.65 5.26
N LEU A 51 -1.81 8.55 4.53
CA LEU A 51 -1.83 8.54 3.07
C LEU A 51 -3.20 8.97 2.53
N TRP A 52 -4.28 8.42 3.11
CA TRP A 52 -5.63 8.80 2.71
C TRP A 52 -5.94 10.27 3.00
N ALA A 53 -5.53 10.81 4.15
CA ALA A 53 -5.73 12.21 4.48
C ALA A 53 -4.97 13.15 3.51
N LEU A 54 -3.70 12.82 3.22
CA LEU A 54 -2.86 13.62 2.32
C LEU A 54 -3.27 13.54 0.85
N GLU A 55 -3.96 12.48 0.45
CA GLU A 55 -4.60 12.40 -0.88
C GLU A 55 -5.78 13.38 -1.00
N GLN A 56 -6.44 13.72 0.10
CA GLN A 56 -7.57 14.65 0.07
C GLN A 56 -7.13 16.12 0.17
N GLU A 57 -6.11 16.41 0.98
CA GLU A 57 -5.66 17.78 1.24
C GLU A 57 -4.21 17.81 1.75
N GLU A 58 -3.47 18.87 1.43
CA GLU A 58 -2.14 19.08 2.01
C GLU A 58 -2.26 19.45 3.50
N MET A 59 -1.57 18.71 4.38
CA MET A 59 -1.65 18.90 5.83
C MET A 59 -0.28 19.05 6.47
N CYS A 60 -0.15 19.93 7.46
CA CYS A 60 1.07 20.03 8.25
C CYS A 60 1.14 18.88 9.29
N VAL A 61 2.30 18.74 9.94
CA VAL A 61 2.52 17.71 10.97
C VAL A 61 1.54 17.87 12.15
N CYS A 62 1.23 19.10 12.54
CA CYS A 62 0.34 19.42 13.64
C CYS A 62 -1.10 18.96 13.34
N ASP A 63 -1.59 19.18 12.12
CA ASP A 63 -2.92 18.76 11.70
C ASP A 63 -3.07 17.24 11.67
N LEU A 64 -2.06 16.56 11.11
CA LEU A 64 -2.02 15.09 11.08
C LEU A 64 -1.97 14.50 12.50
N ALA A 65 -1.21 15.11 13.41
CA ALA A 65 -1.14 14.70 14.81
C ALA A 65 -2.51 14.83 15.49
N ARG A 66 -3.21 15.94 15.25
CA ARG A 66 -4.57 16.17 15.74
C ARG A 66 -5.58 15.19 15.14
N PHE A 67 -5.52 14.92 13.83
CA PHE A 67 -6.40 13.99 13.12
C PHE A 67 -6.24 12.54 13.60
N LEU A 68 -5.01 12.11 13.86
CA LEU A 68 -4.69 10.75 14.31
C LEU A 68 -4.84 10.57 15.83
N GLY A 69 -4.83 11.66 16.61
CA GLY A 69 -4.86 11.61 18.07
C GLY A 69 -3.52 11.12 18.66
N VAL A 70 -2.40 11.43 18.02
CA VAL A 70 -1.05 11.03 18.45
C VAL A 70 -0.12 12.24 18.51
N SER A 71 1.09 12.07 19.04
CA SER A 71 2.06 13.17 19.11
C SER A 71 2.64 13.54 17.74
N GLU A 72 3.05 14.80 17.56
CA GLU A 72 3.75 15.28 16.36
C GLU A 72 5.06 14.51 16.09
N SER A 73 5.74 14.06 17.15
CA SER A 73 6.92 13.21 17.03
C SER A 73 6.58 11.84 16.42
N ALA A 74 5.48 11.23 16.85
CA ALA A 74 5.01 9.97 16.28
C ALA A 74 4.64 10.13 14.79
N VAL A 75 3.92 11.19 14.42
CA VAL A 75 3.61 11.51 13.02
C VAL A 75 4.87 11.75 12.20
N SER A 76 5.82 12.53 12.72
CA SER A 76 7.09 12.83 12.06
C SER A 76 7.90 11.56 11.76
N HIS A 77 7.87 10.58 12.66
CA HIS A 77 8.49 9.28 12.46
C HIS A 77 7.81 8.50 11.32
N GLN A 78 6.48 8.42 11.31
CA GLN A 78 5.74 7.76 10.22
C GLN A 78 6.00 8.43 8.87
N LEU A 79 5.95 9.77 8.80
CA LEU A 79 6.21 10.53 7.58
C LEU A 79 7.64 10.34 7.06
N ARG A 80 8.63 10.15 7.95
CA ARG A 80 10.01 9.85 7.52
C ARG A 80 10.08 8.53 6.76
N LEU A 81 9.45 7.48 7.30
CA LEU A 81 9.37 6.18 6.65
C LEU A 81 8.64 6.27 5.31
N LEU A 82 7.48 6.94 5.28
CA LEU A 82 6.69 7.12 4.05
C LEU A 82 7.48 7.88 2.97
N ARG A 83 8.29 8.89 3.33
CA ARG A 83 9.18 9.59 2.39
C ARG A 83 10.29 8.69 1.85
N GLN A 84 10.89 7.85 2.69
CA GLN A 84 11.92 6.90 2.26
C GLN A 84 11.39 5.87 1.24
N LEU A 85 10.09 5.60 1.29
CA LEU A 85 9.38 4.73 0.37
C LEU A 85 8.76 5.47 -0.81
N HIS A 86 9.07 6.77 -0.95
CA HIS A 86 8.52 7.64 -2.01
C HIS A 86 6.99 7.72 -2.05
N LEU A 87 6.32 7.49 -0.92
CA LEU A 87 4.86 7.51 -0.83
C LEU A 87 4.29 8.91 -0.53
N VAL A 88 5.11 9.81 0.00
CA VAL A 88 4.73 11.20 0.29
C VAL A 88 5.88 12.15 -0.02
N SER A 89 5.55 13.39 -0.33
CA SER A 89 6.51 14.50 -0.48
C SER A 89 6.35 15.52 0.65
N ASN A 90 7.26 16.48 0.75
CA ASN A 90 7.11 17.61 1.66
C ASN A 90 7.55 18.90 0.96
N ARG A 91 7.00 20.01 1.45
CA ARG A 91 7.46 21.36 1.14
C ARG A 91 7.59 22.17 2.42
N ARG A 92 8.31 23.28 2.36
CA ARG A 92 8.35 24.27 3.43
C ARG A 92 7.71 25.54 2.91
N ASP A 93 6.69 26.00 3.62
CA ASP A 93 6.03 27.28 3.41
C ASP A 93 6.14 28.05 4.73
N GLY A 94 6.62 29.28 4.65
CA GLY A 94 7.15 30.06 5.79
C GLY A 94 6.08 30.73 6.62
#